data_AF-A0A4S9K8Z8-F1
#
_entry.id   AF-A0A4S9K8Z8-F1
#
_cell.length_a   1.000
_cell.length_b   1.000
_cell.length_c   1.000
_cell.angle_alpha   90.00
_cell.angle_beta   90.00
_cell.angle_gamma   90.00
#
_symmetry.space_group_name_H-M   'P 1'
#
loop_
_entity.id
_entity.type
_entity.pdbx_description
1 polymer ?
#
loop_
_entity_poly.entity_id
_entity_poly.type
_entity_poly.pdbx_seq_one_letter_code
_entity_poly.pdbx_strand_id
1 'polypeptide(L)'
;MAEPKSTTIPPQTHEMTTNPINKTGEQHQHQQSKHPDAEITTTSWENSDTESELSKNPKSTSWCVIFASALANFSDGYQNNLGQGVHDMMWYMTIARGITGVGVGGEYPPSAAAALEGSNEHYDHLRGPIQVLVSTLMATSAAPICTAIYLITLCATNNNLKTAFHAIYAISIFLPLFVALLRFNMRDGILFRRNNFRNQFTPPYLLVLKRYGWRLLGTSSAFFVYDFINFPNSIMSSAIINEVVPGKDVRQTAIWQFILALLAVPGPILGSYLCNKIGRKWTGIAGWTGYIILGFVIGACYNTLTSHIAAFVVLYGLMQSLGHMGPGATIGLMSVELYPTAIRGMSYGISAAFGKAGAAIGTQVFTPIRDAAGPASTFYLLGGLSVLGAGIYWLLPEGRDIDLGVEDESFGIYLKGEGWEGKM
;
A
#
# COMPACT_ATOMS: atom_id res chain seq x y z
N MET A 1 -6.30 -42.56 -46.20
CA MET A 1 -6.19 -44.04 -46.26
C MET A 1 -5.05 -44.34 -47.23
N ALA A 2 -4.11 -45.22 -46.85
CA ALA A 2 -3.00 -45.72 -47.68
C ALA A 2 -2.02 -44.70 -48.34
N GLU A 3 -0.88 -44.49 -47.67
CA GLU A 3 0.46 -44.54 -48.30
C GLU A 3 0.84 -46.03 -48.59
N PRO A 4 2.02 -46.44 -49.17
CA PRO A 4 3.32 -45.73 -49.29
C PRO A 4 4.12 -45.97 -50.62
N LYS A 5 5.35 -45.43 -50.72
CA LYS A 5 6.60 -46.22 -50.98
C LYS A 5 7.93 -45.41 -50.93
N SER A 6 9.00 -46.07 -50.48
CA SER A 6 10.44 -45.66 -50.49
C SER A 6 11.10 -46.05 -51.85
N THR A 7 12.36 -45.74 -52.25
CA THR A 7 13.68 -45.51 -51.59
C THR A 7 14.58 -44.68 -52.60
N THR A 8 15.88 -44.31 -52.50
CA THR A 8 17.11 -44.69 -51.72
C THR A 8 18.14 -43.52 -51.71
N ILE A 9 19.16 -43.54 -50.82
CA ILE A 9 20.33 -42.62 -50.72
C ILE A 9 21.58 -43.48 -50.41
N PRO A 10 22.71 -43.42 -51.15
CA PRO A 10 23.85 -42.46 -50.94
C PRO A 10 24.62 -42.12 -52.28
N PRO A 11 25.86 -41.54 -52.34
CA PRO A 11 26.77 -41.02 -51.30
C PRO A 11 27.31 -39.57 -51.53
N GLN A 12 28.12 -39.10 -50.57
CA GLN A 12 28.87 -37.83 -50.60
C GLN A 12 30.36 -38.04 -50.93
N THR A 13 31.06 -36.98 -51.35
CA THR A 13 32.53 -36.85 -51.23
C THR A 13 32.90 -35.46 -50.69
N HIS A 14 33.84 -35.41 -49.76
CA HIS A 14 34.48 -34.17 -49.29
C HIS A 14 35.67 -33.80 -50.17
N GLU A 15 35.94 -32.50 -50.34
CA GLU A 15 37.29 -32.00 -50.55
C GLU A 15 37.46 -30.61 -49.92
N MET A 16 38.69 -30.19 -49.63
CA MET A 16 38.98 -29.17 -48.61
C MET A 16 40.25 -28.35 -48.94
N THR A 17 40.08 -27.10 -49.35
CA THR A 17 41.17 -26.12 -49.61
C THR A 17 40.73 -24.72 -49.18
N THR A 18 41.16 -24.25 -48.00
CA THR A 18 42.31 -23.33 -47.76
C THR A 18 42.07 -21.86 -48.12
N ASN A 19 42.11 -21.02 -47.07
CA ASN A 19 42.02 -19.56 -47.02
C ASN A 19 43.19 -18.87 -47.78
N PRO A 20 43.11 -17.56 -48.16
CA PRO A 20 43.39 -16.53 -47.16
C PRO A 20 42.60 -15.19 -47.28
N ILE A 21 42.75 -14.37 -46.23
CA ILE A 21 42.11 -13.08 -45.97
C ILE A 21 42.93 -11.91 -46.55
N ASN A 22 42.29 -10.89 -47.13
CA ASN A 22 42.66 -9.49 -46.86
C ASN A 22 41.51 -8.49 -47.04
N LYS A 23 41.70 -7.24 -46.57
CA LYS A 23 40.65 -6.24 -46.32
C LYS A 23 40.60 -5.11 -47.35
N THR A 24 39.39 -4.81 -47.82
CA THR A 24 38.87 -3.46 -48.16
C THR A 24 37.33 -3.54 -48.25
N GLY A 25 36.56 -2.50 -47.94
CA GLY A 25 36.97 -1.21 -47.38
C GLY A 25 36.07 -0.02 -47.72
N GLU A 26 34.74 -0.14 -47.60
CA GLU A 26 33.83 0.99 -47.86
C GLU A 26 32.59 0.97 -46.95
N GLN A 27 31.98 2.14 -46.71
CA GLN A 27 30.97 2.37 -45.67
C GLN A 27 29.66 2.90 -46.26
N HIS A 28 28.52 2.34 -45.87
CA HIS A 28 27.22 3.00 -46.06
C HIS A 28 26.84 3.82 -44.83
N GLN A 29 26.47 5.08 -45.06
CA GLN A 29 26.18 6.06 -44.02
C GLN A 29 24.73 5.95 -43.51
N HIS A 30 24.56 6.06 -42.20
CA HIS A 30 23.34 6.61 -41.59
C HIS A 30 23.75 7.73 -40.63
N GLN A 31 23.13 8.90 -40.78
CA GLN A 31 23.52 10.11 -40.05
C GLN A 31 22.95 10.09 -38.63
N GLN A 32 23.81 9.87 -37.64
CA GLN A 32 23.53 10.33 -36.28
C GLN A 32 23.87 11.81 -36.17
N SER A 33 22.89 12.63 -35.75
CA SER A 33 23.09 14.05 -35.48
C SER A 33 23.91 14.23 -34.19
N LYS A 34 25.08 14.86 -34.30
CA LYS A 34 25.95 15.12 -33.15
C LYS A 34 25.27 16.02 -32.11
N HIS A 35 25.10 15.52 -30.89
CA HIS A 35 25.31 16.34 -29.70
C HIS A 35 26.77 16.17 -29.25
N PRO A 36 27.37 17.17 -28.56
CA PRO A 36 28.75 17.04 -28.09
C PRO A 36 28.87 15.96 -27.01
N ASP A 37 29.88 15.12 -27.12
CA ASP A 37 30.23 14.15 -26.08
C ASP A 37 30.68 14.88 -24.81
N ALA A 38 29.82 14.92 -23.80
CA ALA A 38 30.26 15.21 -22.44
C ALA A 38 31.01 13.98 -21.93
N GLU A 39 32.31 14.13 -21.65
CA GLU A 39 33.09 13.07 -21.00
C GLU A 39 32.35 12.61 -19.73
N ILE A 40 31.97 11.34 -19.68
CA ILE A 40 31.48 10.73 -18.45
C ILE A 40 32.69 10.51 -17.56
N THR A 41 33.09 11.57 -16.87
CA THR A 41 34.17 11.53 -15.88
C THR A 41 33.70 10.68 -14.71
N THR A 42 33.92 9.37 -14.80
CA THR A 42 33.76 8.40 -13.70
C THR A 42 34.81 8.71 -12.63
N THR A 43 34.57 9.80 -11.92
CA THR A 43 35.34 10.24 -10.76
C THR A 43 35.27 9.13 -9.71
N SER A 44 36.44 8.70 -9.25
CA SER A 44 36.57 7.63 -8.27
C SER A 44 36.05 8.11 -6.91
N TRP A 45 34.82 7.71 -6.56
CA TRP A 45 34.20 7.95 -5.25
C TRP A 45 34.22 6.70 -4.36
N GLU A 46 35.28 5.90 -4.48
CA GLU A 46 35.61 4.90 -3.46
C GLU A 46 36.20 5.58 -2.22
N ASN A 47 35.69 5.21 -1.04
CA ASN A 47 36.32 5.42 0.26
C ASN A 47 36.52 6.88 0.75
N SER A 48 35.42 7.66 0.84
CA SER A 48 35.37 8.87 1.70
C SER A 48 34.38 8.76 2.87
N ASP A 49 33.37 7.90 2.80
CA ASP A 49 32.40 7.67 3.87
C ASP A 49 33.00 6.75 4.95
N THR A 50 33.63 7.33 5.97
CA THR A 50 34.12 6.58 7.12
C THR A 50 32.97 5.93 7.90
N GLU A 51 33.09 4.63 8.22
CA GLU A 51 32.08 3.85 8.96
C GLU A 51 31.71 4.41 10.36
N SER A 52 32.43 5.40 10.86
CA SER A 52 32.29 5.96 12.21
C SER A 52 30.99 6.74 12.47
N GLU A 53 30.35 7.31 11.44
CA GLU A 53 29.06 8.02 11.60
C GLU A 53 27.82 7.12 11.39
N LEU A 54 27.92 5.84 11.75
CA LEU A 54 26.81 4.88 11.65
C LEU A 54 25.69 5.19 12.68
N SER A 55 24.84 6.14 12.31
CA SER A 55 23.72 6.72 13.08
C SER A 55 22.62 5.70 13.46
N LYS A 56 22.94 4.72 14.31
CA LYS A 56 21.97 3.82 14.95
C LYS A 56 21.01 4.64 15.83
N ASN A 57 19.83 4.96 15.32
CA ASN A 57 18.82 5.77 16.01
C ASN A 57 17.67 4.86 16.47
N PRO A 58 17.67 4.35 17.72
CA PRO A 58 16.78 3.25 18.17
C PRO A 58 15.32 3.65 18.41
N LYS A 59 14.85 4.75 17.82
CA LYS A 59 13.55 5.39 18.08
C LYS A 59 12.40 4.70 17.33
N SER A 60 12.18 3.42 17.63
CA SER A 60 11.09 2.64 17.06
C SER A 60 9.75 3.03 17.70
N THR A 61 8.83 3.63 16.93
CA THR A 61 7.47 3.98 17.39
C THR A 61 6.59 2.75 17.66
N SER A 62 7.01 1.57 17.18
CA SER A 62 6.48 0.24 17.53
C SER A 62 6.35 -0.01 19.05
N TRP A 63 7.18 0.62 19.89
CA TRP A 63 7.02 0.53 21.36
C TRP A 63 5.68 1.07 21.86
N CYS A 64 5.11 2.07 21.19
CA CYS A 64 3.76 2.58 21.49
C CYS A 64 2.68 1.53 21.18
N VAL A 65 2.85 0.72 20.14
CA VAL A 65 1.92 -0.38 19.80
C VAL A 65 1.96 -1.46 20.89
N ILE A 66 3.15 -1.87 21.32
CA ILE A 66 3.36 -2.87 22.38
C ILE A 66 2.71 -2.39 23.69
N PHE A 67 3.01 -1.16 24.12
CA PHE A 67 2.44 -0.57 25.33
C PHE A 67 0.91 -0.43 25.26
N ALA A 68 0.38 0.00 24.10
CA ALA A 68 -1.06 0.13 23.90
C ALA A 68 -1.82 -1.21 23.90
N SER A 69 -1.29 -2.25 23.27
CA SER A 69 -1.89 -3.59 23.33
C SER A 69 -1.83 -4.18 24.74
N ALA A 70 -0.76 -3.90 25.50
CA ALA A 70 -0.68 -4.27 26.91
C ALA A 70 -1.74 -3.54 27.75
N LEU A 71 -1.91 -2.21 27.57
CA LEU A 71 -2.99 -1.45 28.21
C LEU A 71 -4.37 -2.02 27.86
N ALA A 72 -4.68 -2.21 26.58
CA ALA A 72 -5.97 -2.73 26.13
C ALA A 72 -6.34 -4.09 26.77
N ASN A 73 -5.35 -4.94 27.07
CA ASN A 73 -5.54 -6.20 27.78
C ASN A 73 -5.92 -6.05 29.28
N PHE A 74 -5.99 -4.84 29.81
CA PHE A 74 -6.44 -4.55 31.19
C PHE A 74 -7.75 -3.74 31.24
N SER A 75 -8.46 -3.55 30.11
CA SER A 75 -9.70 -2.75 30.05
C SER A 75 -10.79 -3.23 31.01
N ASP A 76 -10.97 -4.54 31.11
CA ASP A 76 -11.94 -5.15 32.02
C ASP A 76 -11.61 -4.86 33.50
N GLY A 77 -10.34 -4.57 33.82
CA GLY A 77 -9.91 -4.15 35.15
C GLY A 77 -10.58 -2.84 35.59
N TYR A 78 -10.80 -1.90 34.66
CA TYR A 78 -11.54 -0.66 34.92
C TYR A 78 -13.02 -0.93 35.20
N GLN A 79 -13.66 -1.75 34.35
CA GLN A 79 -15.08 -2.10 34.50
C GLN A 79 -15.38 -2.77 35.86
N ASN A 80 -14.46 -3.60 36.37
CA ASN A 80 -14.70 -4.43 37.55
C ASN A 80 -14.16 -3.83 38.87
N ASN A 81 -13.15 -2.94 38.85
CA ASN A 81 -12.53 -2.43 40.09
C ASN A 81 -12.71 -0.92 40.34
N LEU A 82 -13.10 -0.11 39.35
CA LEU A 82 -13.20 1.35 39.46
C LEU A 82 -14.64 1.91 39.45
N GLY A 83 -15.64 1.02 39.42
CA GLY A 83 -17.03 1.36 39.77
C GLY A 83 -17.87 2.13 38.74
N GLN A 84 -17.32 2.51 37.58
CA GLN A 84 -18.01 3.36 36.58
C GLN A 84 -18.23 2.68 35.20
N GLY A 85 -18.77 1.45 35.23
CA GLY A 85 -19.53 0.88 34.12
C GLY A 85 -18.78 0.64 32.80
N VAL A 86 -19.54 0.64 31.69
CA VAL A 86 -19.04 0.35 30.33
C VAL A 86 -18.41 1.58 29.67
N HIS A 87 -18.89 2.78 30.01
CA HIS A 87 -18.44 4.06 29.44
C HIS A 87 -16.93 4.28 29.62
N ASP A 88 -16.43 4.09 30.84
CA ASP A 88 -15.03 4.37 31.17
C ASP A 88 -14.08 3.33 30.58
N MET A 89 -14.54 2.08 30.44
CA MET A 89 -13.86 1.04 29.66
C MET A 89 -13.71 1.45 28.19
N MET A 90 -14.74 2.06 27.59
CA MET A 90 -14.69 2.56 26.21
C MET A 90 -13.75 3.76 26.05
N TRP A 91 -13.68 4.67 27.03
CA TRP A 91 -12.68 5.75 27.04
C TRP A 91 -11.25 5.23 27.20
N TYR A 92 -11.04 4.30 28.12
CA TYR A 92 -9.74 3.65 28.32
C TYR A 92 -9.26 2.94 27.04
N MET A 93 -10.16 2.20 26.37
CA MET A 93 -9.90 1.58 25.07
C MET A 93 -9.66 2.60 23.95
N THR A 94 -10.31 3.77 24.00
CA THR A 94 -10.07 4.87 23.06
C THR A 94 -8.67 5.47 23.24
N ILE A 95 -8.23 5.69 24.49
CA ILE A 95 -6.88 6.16 24.81
C ILE A 95 -5.83 5.13 24.36
N ALA A 96 -6.01 3.85 24.70
CA ALA A 96 -5.11 2.78 24.27
C ALA A 96 -4.98 2.73 22.74
N ARG A 97 -6.10 2.70 22.01
CA ARG A 97 -6.10 2.70 20.54
C ARG A 97 -5.53 3.99 19.94
N GLY A 98 -5.64 5.13 20.63
CA GLY A 98 -4.96 6.37 20.27
C GLY A 98 -3.43 6.22 20.31
N ILE A 99 -2.89 5.60 21.36
CA ILE A 99 -1.46 5.31 21.49
C ILE A 99 -1.01 4.29 20.42
N THR A 100 -1.83 3.27 20.10
CA THR A 100 -1.60 2.39 18.94
C THR A 100 -1.52 3.20 17.64
N GLY A 101 -2.43 4.16 17.46
CA GLY A 101 -2.49 5.04 16.28
C GLY A 101 -1.24 5.91 16.12
N VAL A 102 -0.71 6.47 17.21
CA VAL A 102 0.59 7.19 17.19
C VAL A 102 1.73 6.24 16.82
N GLY A 103 1.75 5.03 17.37
CA GLY A 103 2.73 4.00 17.03
C GLY A 103 2.73 3.67 15.54
N VAL A 104 1.59 3.20 15.01
CA VAL A 104 1.42 2.84 13.59
C VAL A 104 1.63 4.05 12.66
N GLY A 105 1.17 5.24 13.05
CA GLY A 105 1.37 6.48 12.30
C GLY A 105 2.83 6.91 12.19
N GLY A 106 3.66 6.58 13.18
CA GLY A 106 5.11 6.77 13.10
C GLY A 106 5.82 5.76 12.19
N GLU A 107 5.25 4.56 11.99
CA GLU A 107 5.84 3.53 11.12
C GLU A 107 5.41 3.66 9.65
N TYR A 108 4.16 4.05 9.40
CA TYR A 108 3.53 3.88 8.10
C TYR A 108 4.16 4.75 6.98
N PRO A 109 4.41 6.07 7.16
CA PRO A 109 5.13 6.86 6.14
C PRO A 109 6.61 6.48 5.95
N PRO A 110 7.45 6.30 7.00
CA PRO A 110 8.85 5.96 6.80
C PRO A 110 9.07 4.57 6.19
N SER A 111 8.26 3.57 6.59
CA SER A 111 8.36 2.22 5.99
C SER A 111 8.00 2.22 4.51
N ALA A 112 7.00 2.98 4.08
CA ALA A 112 6.65 3.14 2.68
C ALA A 112 7.78 3.80 1.86
N ALA A 113 8.45 4.82 2.39
CA ALA A 113 9.58 5.46 1.70
C ALA A 113 10.81 4.52 1.62
N ALA A 114 11.20 3.90 2.74
CA ALA A 114 12.35 3.00 2.82
C ALA A 114 12.17 1.74 1.97
N ALA A 115 10.95 1.20 1.87
CA ALA A 115 10.63 0.08 1.00
C ALA A 115 10.82 0.42 -0.49
N LEU A 116 10.32 1.58 -0.94
CA LEU A 116 10.54 2.02 -2.32
C LEU A 116 12.03 2.19 -2.59
N GLU A 117 12.75 2.90 -1.73
CA GLU A 117 14.17 3.24 -1.94
C GLU A 117 15.07 2.00 -1.95
N GLY A 118 14.89 1.07 -1.00
CA GLY A 118 15.61 -0.20 -1.01
C GLY A 118 15.27 -1.08 -2.22
N SER A 119 14.03 -1.03 -2.70
CA SER A 119 13.62 -1.72 -3.94
C SER A 119 14.15 -1.05 -5.20
N ASN A 120 14.32 0.28 -5.23
CA ASN A 120 14.97 0.99 -6.33
C ASN A 120 16.46 0.67 -6.40
N GLU A 121 17.12 0.53 -5.25
CA GLU A 121 18.56 0.26 -5.14
C GLU A 121 18.95 -1.13 -5.70
N HIS A 122 18.05 -2.12 -5.62
CA HIS A 122 18.33 -3.52 -6.01
C HIS A 122 17.47 -4.05 -7.18
N TYR A 123 16.27 -3.51 -7.37
CA TYR A 123 15.21 -4.08 -8.22
C TYR A 123 14.29 -3.01 -8.82
N ASP A 124 14.82 -1.89 -9.34
CA ASP A 124 14.03 -0.76 -9.86
C ASP A 124 12.84 -1.19 -10.76
N HIS A 125 13.10 -2.05 -11.75
CA HIS A 125 12.08 -2.61 -12.64
C HIS A 125 10.92 -3.37 -11.94
N LEU A 126 11.07 -3.74 -10.66
CA LEU A 126 10.05 -4.37 -9.80
C LEU A 126 9.66 -3.51 -8.59
N ARG A 127 10.16 -2.27 -8.45
CA ARG A 127 9.89 -1.40 -7.28
C ARG A 127 8.39 -1.23 -6.99
N GLY A 128 7.58 -1.08 -8.05
CA GLY A 128 6.12 -1.00 -7.96
C GLY A 128 5.49 -2.27 -7.37
N PRO A 129 5.68 -3.45 -8.01
CA PRO A 129 5.25 -4.73 -7.46
C PRO A 129 5.72 -4.96 -6.02
N ILE A 130 7.00 -4.73 -5.70
CA ILE A 130 7.56 -4.91 -4.37
C ILE A 130 6.84 -4.02 -3.36
N GLN A 131 6.66 -2.72 -3.66
CA GLN A 131 5.94 -1.78 -2.80
C GLN A 131 4.51 -2.24 -2.50
N VAL A 132 3.77 -2.72 -3.51
CA VAL A 132 2.39 -3.24 -3.33
C VAL A 132 2.37 -4.50 -2.45
N LEU A 133 3.37 -5.38 -2.60
CA LEU A 133 3.48 -6.61 -1.81
C LEU A 133 3.83 -6.34 -0.34
N VAL A 134 4.75 -5.42 -0.05
CA VAL A 134 5.16 -5.12 1.33
C VAL A 134 4.22 -4.17 2.06
N SER A 135 3.43 -3.36 1.35
CA SER A 135 2.44 -2.45 1.95
C SER A 135 1.00 -3.00 1.86
N THR A 136 0.40 -2.99 0.68
CA THR A 136 -1.01 -3.33 0.49
C THR A 136 -1.31 -4.80 0.74
N LEU A 137 -0.53 -5.74 0.19
CA LEU A 137 -0.79 -7.18 0.43
C LEU A 137 -0.62 -7.52 1.90
N MET A 138 0.39 -6.97 2.59
CA MET A 138 0.57 -7.13 4.03
C MET A 138 -0.65 -6.60 4.81
N ALA A 139 -1.12 -5.39 4.49
CA ALA A 139 -2.27 -4.78 5.16
C ALA A 139 -3.58 -5.54 4.92
N THR A 140 -3.85 -5.98 3.68
CA THR A 140 -5.03 -6.79 3.35
C THR A 140 -4.96 -8.17 4.00
N SER A 141 -3.78 -8.83 4.02
CA SER A 141 -3.58 -10.15 4.62
C SER A 141 -3.70 -10.15 6.15
N ALA A 142 -3.50 -9.00 6.80
CA ALA A 142 -3.74 -8.87 8.24
C ALA A 142 -5.22 -9.14 8.62
N ALA A 143 -6.17 -8.80 7.75
CA ALA A 143 -7.60 -9.00 8.04
C ALA A 143 -8.00 -10.48 8.22
N PRO A 144 -7.70 -11.42 7.31
CA PRO A 144 -7.98 -12.84 7.55
C PRO A 144 -7.10 -13.42 8.67
N ILE A 145 -5.85 -12.96 8.86
CA ILE A 145 -5.00 -13.42 9.98
C ILE A 145 -5.62 -13.06 11.34
N CYS A 146 -6.01 -11.80 11.54
CA CYS A 146 -6.66 -11.36 12.78
C CYS A 146 -8.02 -12.06 12.99
N THR A 147 -8.80 -12.28 11.93
CA THR A 147 -10.09 -13.00 12.04
C THR A 147 -9.90 -14.49 12.32
N ALA A 148 -8.84 -15.12 11.80
CA ALA A 148 -8.46 -16.49 12.17
C ALA A 148 -8.02 -16.59 13.64
N ILE A 149 -7.21 -15.66 14.14
CA ILE A 149 -6.84 -15.59 15.57
C ILE A 149 -8.07 -15.44 16.45
N TYR A 150 -9.04 -14.61 16.05
CA TYR A 150 -10.34 -14.49 16.72
C TYR A 150 -11.12 -15.80 16.73
N LEU A 151 -11.27 -16.47 15.57
CA LEU A 151 -11.96 -17.77 15.49
C LEU A 151 -11.28 -18.85 16.34
N ILE A 152 -9.95 -18.94 16.31
CA ILE A 152 -9.17 -19.92 17.08
C ILE A 152 -9.34 -19.68 18.58
N THR A 153 -9.20 -18.43 19.04
CA THR A 153 -9.38 -18.08 20.46
C THR A 153 -10.81 -18.30 20.93
N LEU A 154 -11.82 -17.89 20.13
CA LEU A 154 -13.23 -18.12 20.44
C LEU A 154 -13.59 -19.61 20.54
N CYS A 155 -13.02 -20.45 19.67
CA CYS A 155 -13.20 -21.91 19.76
C CYS A 155 -12.48 -22.49 20.99
N ALA A 156 -11.24 -22.08 21.26
CA ALA A 156 -10.46 -22.56 22.41
C ALA A 156 -11.08 -22.18 23.77
N THR A 157 -11.83 -21.07 23.83
CA THR A 157 -12.53 -20.62 25.05
C THR A 157 -13.99 -21.11 25.13
N ASN A 158 -14.42 -22.05 24.28
CA ASN A 158 -15.80 -22.54 24.20
C ASN A 158 -16.83 -21.40 24.05
N ASN A 159 -16.58 -20.50 23.10
CA ASN A 159 -17.33 -19.27 22.83
C ASN A 159 -17.34 -18.23 23.99
N ASN A 160 -16.51 -18.37 25.03
CA ASN A 160 -16.38 -17.34 26.07
C ASN A 160 -15.67 -16.09 25.51
N LEU A 161 -16.48 -15.07 25.20
CA LEU A 161 -16.06 -13.78 24.65
C LEU A 161 -15.07 -13.02 25.53
N LYS A 162 -15.23 -13.06 26.86
CA LYS A 162 -14.33 -12.35 27.79
C LYS A 162 -12.94 -12.97 27.78
N THR A 163 -12.83 -14.30 27.80
CA THR A 163 -11.52 -14.96 27.71
C THR A 163 -10.91 -14.83 26.32
N ALA A 164 -11.72 -14.86 25.26
CA ALA A 164 -11.24 -14.67 23.88
C ALA A 164 -10.67 -13.25 23.67
N PHE A 165 -11.36 -12.21 24.16
CA PHE A 165 -10.91 -10.81 24.10
C PHE A 165 -9.47 -10.64 24.62
N HIS A 166 -9.21 -11.10 25.86
CA HIS A 166 -7.88 -11.02 26.47
C HIS A 166 -6.84 -11.86 25.71
N ALA A 167 -7.21 -13.06 25.24
CA ALA A 167 -6.32 -13.91 24.47
C ALA A 167 -5.85 -13.24 23.16
N ILE A 168 -6.75 -12.54 22.45
CA ILE A 168 -6.43 -11.83 21.21
C ILE A 168 -5.46 -10.68 21.48
N TYR A 169 -5.71 -9.86 22.51
CA TYR A 169 -4.81 -8.75 22.85
C TYR A 169 -3.44 -9.25 23.32
N ALA A 170 -3.37 -10.32 24.12
CA ALA A 170 -2.11 -10.96 24.51
C ALA A 170 -1.32 -11.47 23.29
N ILE A 171 -1.97 -12.17 22.35
CA ILE A 171 -1.34 -12.65 21.09
C ILE A 171 -0.87 -11.47 20.23
N SER A 172 -1.63 -10.36 20.20
CA SER A 172 -1.30 -9.18 19.36
C SER A 172 0.03 -8.51 19.70
N ILE A 173 0.56 -8.71 20.92
CA ILE A 173 1.82 -8.10 21.38
C ILE A 173 3.04 -8.77 20.75
N PHE A 174 2.95 -10.05 20.39
CA PHE A 174 4.11 -10.85 19.98
C PHE A 174 4.76 -10.37 18.67
N LEU A 175 3.95 -10.08 17.64
CA LEU A 175 4.47 -9.67 16.33
C LEU A 175 5.11 -8.27 16.35
N PRO A 176 4.50 -7.22 16.95
CA PRO A 176 5.15 -5.92 17.14
C PRO A 176 6.44 -6.01 17.98
N LEU A 177 6.47 -6.86 19.01
CA LEU A 177 7.68 -7.10 19.82
C LEU A 177 8.81 -7.71 18.98
N PHE A 178 8.50 -8.74 18.19
CA PHE A 178 9.47 -9.36 17.28
C PHE A 178 10.03 -8.37 16.25
N VAL A 179 9.17 -7.56 15.63
CA VAL A 179 9.58 -6.51 14.67
C VAL A 179 10.42 -5.43 15.35
N ALA A 180 10.05 -4.98 16.55
CA ALA A 180 10.82 -4.00 17.32
C ALA A 180 12.23 -4.51 17.67
N LEU A 181 12.38 -5.81 17.97
CA LEU A 181 13.68 -6.44 18.22
C LEU A 181 14.54 -6.56 16.96
N LEU A 182 13.97 -6.92 15.81
CA LEU A 182 14.72 -6.96 14.54
C LEU A 182 15.21 -5.57 14.10
N ARG A 183 14.44 -4.52 14.40
CA ARG A 183 14.74 -3.16 13.92
C ARG A 183 16.02 -2.55 14.47
N PHE A 184 16.54 -3.01 15.61
CA PHE A 184 17.80 -2.50 16.20
C PHE A 184 19.02 -2.57 15.25
N ASN A 185 18.96 -3.41 14.22
CA ASN A 185 20.03 -3.59 13.22
C ASN A 185 19.73 -3.03 11.82
N MET A 186 18.57 -2.38 11.62
CA MET A 186 18.24 -1.77 10.32
C MET A 186 19.10 -0.53 10.01
N ARG A 187 19.30 -0.28 8.71
CA ARG A 187 20.08 0.86 8.16
C ARG A 187 19.19 1.63 7.18
N ASP A 188 19.45 2.92 7.02
CA ASP A 188 18.78 3.76 6.01
C ASP A 188 19.22 3.38 4.58
N GLY A 189 18.47 3.79 3.55
CA GLY A 189 18.86 3.60 2.13
C GLY A 189 19.96 4.56 1.66
N ILE A 190 20.61 4.26 0.53
CA ILE A 190 21.65 5.15 -0.04
C ILE A 190 21.04 6.49 -0.48
N LEU A 191 19.89 6.45 -1.17
CA LEU A 191 19.18 7.64 -1.63
C LEU A 191 18.84 8.60 -0.47
N PHE A 192 18.27 8.08 0.62
CA PHE A 192 17.99 8.88 1.81
C PHE A 192 19.27 9.47 2.42
N ARG A 193 20.35 8.70 2.58
CA ARG A 193 21.63 9.24 3.09
C ARG A 193 22.18 10.39 2.25
N ARG A 194 22.09 10.29 0.93
CA ARG A 194 22.67 11.26 0.00
C ARG A 194 21.88 12.58 -0.13
N ASN A 195 20.56 12.53 0.02
CA ASN A 195 19.65 13.61 -0.40
C ASN A 195 18.75 14.13 0.74
N ASN A 196 19.21 14.16 2.00
CA ASN A 196 18.36 14.52 3.16
C ASN A 196 18.67 15.90 3.77
N PHE A 197 17.64 16.61 4.19
CA PHE A 197 17.75 17.92 4.84
C PHE A 197 18.18 17.88 6.32
N ARG A 198 18.80 16.80 6.85
CA ARG A 198 19.03 16.60 8.30
C ARG A 198 19.86 17.70 8.97
N ASN A 199 20.70 18.40 8.20
CA ASN A 199 21.55 19.49 8.66
C ASN A 199 21.07 20.89 8.20
N GLN A 200 19.85 21.01 7.62
CA GLN A 200 19.31 22.28 7.15
C GLN A 200 18.32 22.92 8.14
N PHE A 201 18.59 24.15 8.54
CA PHE A 201 17.74 24.90 9.49
C PHE A 201 16.39 25.35 8.88
N THR A 202 16.35 25.53 7.55
CA THR A 202 15.17 26.00 6.81
C THR A 202 14.92 25.17 5.52
N PRO A 203 14.20 24.04 5.61
CA PRO A 203 13.78 23.29 4.44
C PRO A 203 12.87 24.15 3.52
N PRO A 204 12.98 24.04 2.19
CA PRO A 204 12.36 24.97 1.24
C PRO A 204 10.86 24.70 0.98
N TYR A 205 10.05 24.60 2.04
CA TYR A 205 8.64 24.17 1.99
C TYR A 205 7.77 24.96 1.00
N LEU A 206 8.01 26.27 0.84
CA LEU A 206 7.27 27.10 -0.13
C LEU A 206 7.61 26.77 -1.58
N LEU A 207 8.90 26.53 -1.89
CA LEU A 207 9.34 26.12 -3.23
C LEU A 207 8.88 24.69 -3.56
N VAL A 208 8.85 23.82 -2.55
CA VAL A 208 8.26 22.48 -2.63
C VAL A 208 6.77 22.56 -2.98
N LEU A 209 6.00 23.41 -2.28
CA LEU A 209 4.58 23.60 -2.55
C LEU A 209 4.34 24.23 -3.93
N LYS A 210 5.18 25.19 -4.35
CA LYS A 210 5.13 25.83 -5.68
C LYS A 210 5.30 24.82 -6.83
N ARG A 211 6.20 23.84 -6.70
CA ARG A 211 6.47 22.82 -7.74
C ARG A 211 5.58 21.58 -7.64
N TYR A 212 5.33 21.06 -6.44
CA TYR A 212 4.65 19.78 -6.23
C TYR A 212 3.24 19.89 -5.65
N GLY A 213 2.74 21.09 -5.35
CA GLY A 213 1.43 21.29 -4.71
C GLY A 213 0.25 20.66 -5.46
N TRP A 214 0.29 20.63 -6.80
CA TRP A 214 -0.73 19.92 -7.58
C TRP A 214 -0.63 18.39 -7.46
N ARG A 215 0.60 17.82 -7.45
CA ARG A 215 0.80 16.39 -7.17
C ARG A 215 0.29 16.07 -5.76
N LEU A 216 0.62 16.91 -4.77
CA LEU A 216 0.25 16.75 -3.36
C LEU A 216 -1.26 16.85 -3.12
N LEU A 217 -1.94 17.79 -3.78
CA LEU A 217 -3.40 17.87 -3.75
C LEU A 217 -4.00 16.59 -4.35
N GLY A 218 -3.52 16.15 -5.53
CA GLY A 218 -3.99 14.92 -6.17
C GLY A 218 -3.81 13.68 -5.31
N THR A 219 -2.62 13.45 -4.73
CA THR A 219 -2.37 12.26 -3.89
C THR A 219 -3.11 12.33 -2.55
N SER A 220 -3.25 13.51 -1.95
CA SER A 220 -4.01 13.71 -0.71
C SER A 220 -5.51 13.52 -0.91
N SER A 221 -6.08 14.09 -1.98
CA SER A 221 -7.49 13.90 -2.32
C SER A 221 -7.81 12.46 -2.72
N ALA A 222 -6.92 11.78 -3.44
CA ALA A 222 -7.04 10.36 -3.70
C ALA A 222 -7.07 9.57 -2.38
N PHE A 223 -6.08 9.78 -1.50
CA PHE A 223 -5.99 9.09 -0.21
C PHE A 223 -7.25 9.31 0.63
N PHE A 224 -7.73 10.55 0.71
CA PHE A 224 -8.96 10.91 1.41
C PHE A 224 -10.16 10.10 0.90
N VAL A 225 -10.40 10.09 -0.43
CA VAL A 225 -11.57 9.40 -1.02
C VAL A 225 -11.46 7.89 -0.85
N TYR A 226 -10.27 7.30 -1.04
CA TYR A 226 -10.07 5.86 -0.85
C TYR A 226 -10.26 5.43 0.61
N ASP A 227 -9.65 6.14 1.56
CA ASP A 227 -9.78 5.78 2.99
C ASP A 227 -11.20 6.04 3.52
N PHE A 228 -11.88 7.11 3.06
CA PHE A 228 -13.31 7.38 3.35
C PHE A 228 -14.22 6.24 2.90
N ILE A 229 -13.90 5.57 1.79
CA ILE A 229 -14.64 4.41 1.26
C ILE A 229 -14.22 3.12 1.98
N ASN A 230 -12.91 2.84 2.02
CA ASN A 230 -12.37 1.54 2.42
C ASN A 230 -12.43 1.27 3.94
N PHE A 231 -12.20 2.28 4.79
CA PHE A 231 -12.22 2.06 6.25
C PHE A 231 -13.61 1.75 6.80
N PRO A 232 -14.68 2.52 6.50
CA PRO A 232 -16.01 2.24 7.04
C PRO A 232 -16.56 0.92 6.52
N ASN A 233 -16.37 0.65 5.23
CA ASN A 233 -16.72 -0.60 4.57
C ASN A 233 -16.06 -1.79 5.28
N SER A 234 -14.74 -1.71 5.54
CA SER A 234 -14.00 -2.78 6.23
C SER A 234 -14.39 -2.93 7.71
N ILE A 235 -14.63 -1.84 8.44
CA ILE A 235 -15.05 -1.89 9.86
C ILE A 235 -16.48 -2.46 9.99
N MET A 236 -17.41 -1.93 9.21
CA MET A 236 -18.84 -2.26 9.28
C MET A 236 -19.21 -3.57 8.55
N SER A 237 -18.29 -4.14 7.75
CA SER A 237 -18.47 -5.45 7.10
C SER A 237 -18.99 -6.52 8.06
N SER A 238 -18.40 -6.61 9.25
CA SER A 238 -18.80 -7.55 10.31
C SER A 238 -20.23 -7.31 10.84
N ALA A 239 -20.64 -6.05 10.98
CA ALA A 239 -21.99 -5.68 11.41
C ALA A 239 -23.03 -6.00 10.32
N ILE A 240 -22.71 -5.69 9.06
CA ILE A 240 -23.56 -6.00 7.89
C ILE A 240 -23.73 -7.53 7.75
N ILE A 241 -22.65 -8.30 7.89
CA ILE A 241 -22.71 -9.77 7.92
C ILE A 241 -23.58 -10.26 9.08
N ASN A 242 -23.46 -9.67 10.28
CA ASN A 242 -24.26 -10.05 11.45
C ASN A 242 -25.76 -9.72 11.32
N GLU A 243 -26.13 -8.78 10.45
CA GLU A 243 -27.53 -8.50 10.09
C GLU A 243 -28.10 -9.55 9.11
N VAL A 244 -27.22 -10.23 8.34
CA VAL A 244 -27.56 -11.25 7.34
C VAL A 244 -27.46 -12.69 7.89
N VAL A 245 -26.65 -12.94 8.92
CA VAL A 245 -26.50 -14.26 9.55
C VAL A 245 -27.75 -14.67 10.33
N PRO A 246 -28.39 -15.82 10.01
CA PRO A 246 -29.51 -16.34 10.77
C PRO A 246 -29.17 -16.54 12.25
N GLY A 247 -30.05 -16.06 13.14
CA GLY A 247 -29.87 -16.15 14.59
C GLY A 247 -28.79 -15.21 15.18
N LYS A 248 -28.07 -14.44 14.36
CA LYS A 248 -26.98 -13.52 14.78
C LYS A 248 -25.89 -14.18 15.63
N ASP A 249 -25.56 -15.44 15.33
CA ASP A 249 -24.45 -16.14 16.01
C ASP A 249 -23.11 -15.47 15.66
N VAL A 250 -22.41 -15.05 16.71
CA VAL A 250 -21.12 -14.37 16.63
C VAL A 250 -20.06 -15.25 15.96
N ARG A 251 -20.09 -16.58 16.18
CA ARG A 251 -19.13 -17.50 15.56
C ARG A 251 -19.38 -17.65 14.06
N GLN A 252 -20.63 -17.82 13.64
CA GLN A 252 -21.02 -17.86 12.23
C GLN A 252 -20.71 -16.53 11.51
N THR A 253 -20.98 -15.39 12.14
CA THR A 253 -20.58 -14.05 11.65
C THR A 253 -19.07 -13.96 11.46
N ALA A 254 -18.26 -14.45 12.42
CA ALA A 254 -16.81 -14.47 12.31
C ALA A 254 -16.30 -15.38 11.17
N ILE A 255 -16.97 -16.50 10.89
CA ILE A 255 -16.65 -17.38 9.75
C ILE A 255 -16.89 -16.65 8.42
N TRP A 256 -18.04 -15.98 8.24
CA TRP A 256 -18.32 -15.21 7.03
C TRP A 256 -17.40 -13.99 6.87
N GLN A 257 -17.03 -13.33 7.97
CA GLN A 257 -16.03 -12.26 7.98
C GLN A 257 -14.64 -12.78 7.53
N PHE A 258 -14.24 -13.97 7.98
CA PHE A 258 -12.98 -14.59 7.56
C PHE A 258 -12.98 -14.92 6.06
N ILE A 259 -14.08 -15.46 5.53
CA ILE A 259 -14.26 -15.71 4.09
C ILE A 259 -14.18 -14.39 3.29
N LEU A 260 -14.88 -13.34 3.72
CA LEU A 260 -14.82 -12.01 3.10
C LEU A 260 -13.38 -11.48 3.07
N ALA A 261 -12.66 -11.60 4.19
CA ALA A 261 -11.30 -11.13 4.33
C ALA A 261 -10.30 -11.90 3.46
N LEU A 262 -10.50 -13.22 3.27
CA LEU A 262 -9.71 -14.02 2.32
C LEU A 262 -9.94 -13.60 0.86
N LEU A 263 -11.19 -13.30 0.48
CA LEU A 263 -11.55 -12.91 -0.90
C LEU A 263 -10.94 -11.57 -1.34
N ALA A 264 -10.52 -10.72 -0.40
CA ALA A 264 -9.79 -9.48 -0.69
C ALA A 264 -8.30 -9.71 -1.02
N VAL A 265 -7.67 -10.78 -0.52
CA VAL A 265 -6.22 -11.05 -0.64
C VAL A 265 -5.71 -11.21 -2.09
N PRO A 266 -6.46 -11.83 -3.04
CA PRO A 266 -6.07 -11.84 -4.45
C PRO A 266 -5.93 -10.44 -5.08
N GLY A 267 -6.61 -9.42 -4.53
CA GLY A 267 -6.62 -8.06 -5.04
C GLY A 267 -5.22 -7.44 -5.15
N PRO A 268 -4.49 -7.24 -4.03
CA PRO A 268 -3.12 -6.72 -4.06
C PRO A 268 -2.12 -7.58 -4.86
N ILE A 269 -2.32 -8.90 -4.95
CA ILE A 269 -1.49 -9.79 -5.77
C ILE A 269 -1.69 -9.47 -7.25
N LEU A 270 -2.93 -9.28 -7.69
CA LEU A 270 -3.25 -8.85 -9.05
C LEU A 270 -2.78 -7.41 -9.30
N GLY A 271 -2.93 -6.52 -8.31
CA GLY A 271 -2.52 -5.12 -8.37
C GLY A 271 -1.01 -4.92 -8.52
N SER A 272 -0.20 -5.74 -7.84
CA SER A 272 1.27 -5.70 -7.96
C SER A 272 1.72 -6.09 -9.37
N TYR A 273 1.04 -7.03 -10.04
CA TYR A 273 1.30 -7.36 -11.44
C TYR A 273 0.82 -6.25 -12.41
N LEU A 274 -0.39 -5.72 -12.21
CA LEU A 274 -0.95 -4.69 -13.10
C LEU A 274 -0.20 -3.35 -13.04
N CYS A 275 0.27 -2.93 -11.86
CA CYS A 275 0.88 -1.60 -11.67
C CYS A 275 2.14 -1.37 -12.53
N ASN A 276 2.87 -2.43 -12.89
CA ASN A 276 3.93 -2.39 -13.90
C ASN A 276 3.38 -2.53 -15.32
N LYS A 277 2.49 -3.51 -15.55
CA LYS A 277 2.01 -3.88 -16.89
C LYS A 277 1.25 -2.76 -17.60
N ILE A 278 0.36 -2.06 -16.89
CA ILE A 278 -0.47 -0.97 -17.45
C ILE A 278 -0.19 0.40 -16.84
N GLY A 279 0.68 0.49 -15.83
CA GLY A 279 0.96 1.72 -15.08
C GLY A 279 0.11 1.85 -13.82
N ARG A 280 0.55 2.71 -12.89
CA ARG A 280 -0.09 2.92 -11.57
C ARG A 280 -1.42 3.63 -11.72
N LYS A 281 -1.48 4.66 -12.58
CA LYS A 281 -2.69 5.45 -12.84
C LYS A 281 -3.83 4.56 -13.36
N TRP A 282 -3.53 3.78 -14.39
CA TRP A 282 -4.51 2.92 -15.06
C TRP A 282 -4.94 1.73 -14.20
N THR A 283 -4.04 1.17 -13.38
CA THR A 283 -4.38 0.15 -12.39
C THR A 283 -5.35 0.70 -11.34
N GLY A 284 -5.13 1.92 -10.86
CA GLY A 284 -6.06 2.63 -9.97
C GLY A 284 -7.44 2.82 -10.59
N ILE A 285 -7.51 3.35 -11.82
CA ILE A 285 -8.76 3.55 -12.57
C ILE A 285 -9.50 2.23 -12.82
N ALA A 286 -8.78 1.13 -13.08
CA ALA A 286 -9.38 -0.20 -13.28
C ALA A 286 -10.06 -0.71 -11.99
N GLY A 287 -9.41 -0.57 -10.83
CA GLY A 287 -10.03 -0.93 -9.55
C GLY A 287 -11.21 -0.04 -9.18
N TRP A 288 -11.12 1.28 -9.41
CA TRP A 288 -12.25 2.19 -9.24
C TRP A 288 -13.43 1.82 -10.14
N THR A 289 -13.20 1.50 -11.42
CA THR A 289 -14.23 1.00 -12.35
C THR A 289 -14.91 -0.26 -11.82
N GLY A 290 -14.13 -1.21 -11.30
CA GLY A 290 -14.65 -2.41 -10.64
C GLY A 290 -15.51 -2.11 -9.40
N TYR A 291 -15.08 -1.14 -8.59
CA TYR A 291 -15.81 -0.70 -7.40
C TYR A 291 -17.13 0.02 -7.74
N ILE A 292 -17.13 0.88 -8.78
CA ILE A 292 -18.35 1.51 -9.32
C ILE A 292 -19.36 0.43 -9.72
N ILE A 293 -18.96 -0.51 -10.59
CA ILE A 293 -19.85 -1.56 -11.11
C ILE A 293 -20.42 -2.42 -9.98
N LEU A 294 -19.56 -2.93 -9.09
CA LEU A 294 -20.01 -3.81 -8.01
C LEU A 294 -20.78 -3.08 -6.91
N GLY A 295 -20.45 -1.82 -6.60
CA GLY A 295 -21.22 -1.00 -5.65
C GLY A 295 -22.66 -0.79 -6.13
N PHE A 296 -22.86 -0.42 -7.39
CA PHE A 296 -24.21 -0.28 -7.96
C PHE A 296 -24.94 -1.63 -8.09
N VAL A 297 -24.26 -2.72 -8.46
CA VAL A 297 -24.88 -4.06 -8.55
C VAL A 297 -25.27 -4.62 -7.18
N ILE A 298 -24.43 -4.49 -6.16
CA ILE A 298 -24.73 -4.97 -4.80
C ILE A 298 -25.84 -4.11 -4.17
N GLY A 299 -25.85 -2.80 -4.39
CA GLY A 299 -26.94 -1.91 -3.96
C GLY A 299 -28.28 -2.26 -4.63
N ALA A 300 -28.29 -2.51 -5.94
CA ALA A 300 -29.50 -2.85 -6.69
C ALA A 300 -30.07 -4.24 -6.31
N CYS A 301 -29.20 -5.23 -6.14
CA CYS A 301 -29.58 -6.60 -5.82
C CYS A 301 -29.66 -6.89 -4.30
N TYR A 302 -29.51 -5.88 -3.43
CA TYR A 302 -29.26 -6.06 -2.00
C TYR A 302 -30.23 -7.03 -1.32
N ASN A 303 -31.54 -6.83 -1.48
CA ASN A 303 -32.58 -7.65 -0.83
C ASN A 303 -32.56 -9.13 -1.29
N THR A 304 -32.14 -9.38 -2.54
CA THR A 304 -31.96 -10.75 -3.06
C THR A 304 -30.65 -11.36 -2.57
N LEU A 305 -29.59 -10.57 -2.47
CA LEU A 305 -28.27 -11.00 -2.00
C LEU A 305 -28.26 -11.32 -0.50
N THR A 306 -28.96 -10.55 0.33
CA THR A 306 -29.09 -10.85 1.77
C THR A 306 -29.88 -12.13 2.04
N SER A 307 -30.75 -12.55 1.12
CA SER A 307 -31.40 -13.87 1.16
C SER A 307 -30.42 -15.02 0.85
N HIS A 308 -29.23 -14.72 0.30
CA HIS A 308 -28.23 -15.68 -0.16
C HIS A 308 -26.81 -15.25 0.27
N ILE A 309 -26.55 -15.28 1.59
CA ILE A 309 -25.30 -14.80 2.23
C ILE A 309 -24.00 -15.18 1.50
N ALA A 310 -23.89 -16.38 0.93
CA ALA A 310 -22.72 -16.79 0.15
C ALA A 310 -22.50 -15.94 -1.11
N ALA A 311 -23.56 -15.63 -1.86
CA ALA A 311 -23.49 -14.77 -3.05
C ALA A 311 -23.18 -13.32 -2.66
N PHE A 312 -23.77 -12.83 -1.57
CA PHE A 312 -23.45 -11.52 -1.01
C PHE A 312 -21.96 -11.40 -0.64
N VAL A 313 -21.43 -12.35 0.14
CA VAL A 313 -20.02 -12.35 0.57
C VAL A 313 -19.05 -12.53 -0.61
N VAL A 314 -19.41 -13.30 -1.65
CA VAL A 314 -18.58 -13.43 -2.87
C VAL A 314 -18.52 -12.12 -3.65
N LEU A 315 -19.65 -11.46 -3.93
CA LEU A 315 -19.66 -10.17 -4.64
C LEU A 315 -18.99 -9.05 -3.82
N TYR A 316 -19.25 -9.03 -2.51
CA TYR A 316 -18.64 -8.06 -1.60
C TYR A 316 -17.12 -8.27 -1.48
N GLY A 317 -16.68 -9.54 -1.39
CA GLY A 317 -15.27 -9.92 -1.41
C GLY A 317 -14.58 -9.52 -2.70
N LEU A 318 -15.24 -9.70 -3.86
CA LEU A 318 -14.74 -9.24 -5.15
C LEU A 318 -14.64 -7.70 -5.23
N MET A 319 -15.61 -6.96 -4.68
CA MET A 319 -15.57 -5.49 -4.61
C MET A 319 -14.38 -4.99 -3.78
N GLN A 320 -14.13 -5.60 -2.62
CA GLN A 320 -12.94 -5.33 -1.81
C GLN A 320 -11.66 -5.72 -2.56
N SER A 321 -11.63 -6.87 -3.22
CA SER A 321 -10.50 -7.32 -4.06
C SER A 321 -10.14 -6.31 -5.15
N LEU A 322 -11.13 -5.79 -5.89
CA LEU A 322 -10.90 -4.80 -6.95
C LEU A 322 -10.49 -3.42 -6.40
N GLY A 323 -11.05 -3.01 -5.26
CA GLY A 323 -10.58 -1.81 -4.53
C GLY A 323 -9.14 -1.93 -4.07
N HIS A 324 -8.74 -3.11 -3.56
CA HIS A 324 -7.38 -3.36 -3.07
C HIS A 324 -6.39 -3.60 -4.22
N MET A 325 -6.85 -4.11 -5.37
CA MET A 325 -6.10 -4.26 -6.63
C MET A 325 -5.75 -2.92 -7.27
N GLY A 326 -6.71 -2.00 -7.37
CA GLY A 326 -6.50 -0.71 -8.02
C GLY A 326 -6.00 0.37 -7.06
N PRO A 327 -6.90 1.17 -6.47
CA PRO A 327 -6.49 2.27 -5.60
C PRO A 327 -5.67 1.78 -4.40
N GLY A 328 -6.08 0.72 -3.70
CA GLY A 328 -5.34 0.21 -2.54
C GLY A 328 -3.88 -0.15 -2.81
N ALA A 329 -3.56 -0.70 -3.99
CA ALA A 329 -2.19 -0.96 -4.43
C ALA A 329 -1.45 0.32 -4.84
N THR A 330 -2.11 1.16 -5.65
CA THR A 330 -1.44 2.23 -6.40
C THR A 330 -1.29 3.52 -5.60
N ILE A 331 -2.15 3.77 -4.62
CA ILE A 331 -2.25 5.07 -3.93
C ILE A 331 -1.03 5.39 -3.08
N GLY A 332 -0.54 4.40 -2.34
CA GLY A 332 0.70 4.51 -1.58
C GLY A 332 1.92 4.60 -2.50
N LEU A 333 1.96 3.77 -3.55
CA LEU A 333 3.03 3.73 -4.54
C LEU A 333 3.18 5.08 -5.28
N MET A 334 2.10 5.66 -5.81
CA MET A 334 2.14 6.99 -6.42
C MET A 334 2.50 8.08 -5.40
N SER A 335 2.09 7.93 -4.14
CA SER A 335 2.46 8.88 -3.07
C SER A 335 3.94 8.80 -2.63
N VAL A 336 4.72 7.82 -3.10
CA VAL A 336 6.19 7.79 -2.95
C VAL A 336 6.96 8.03 -4.26
N GLU A 337 6.46 7.56 -5.41
CA GLU A 337 7.12 7.75 -6.72
C GLU A 337 7.01 9.17 -7.27
N LEU A 338 5.92 9.89 -6.97
CA LEU A 338 5.68 11.23 -7.53
C LEU A 338 6.49 12.36 -6.86
N TYR A 339 7.48 12.04 -6.02
CA TYR A 339 8.25 13.03 -5.24
C TYR A 339 9.75 12.69 -5.16
N PRO A 340 10.63 13.71 -5.19
CA PRO A 340 12.04 13.53 -4.90
C PRO A 340 12.27 13.09 -3.45
N THR A 341 13.33 12.33 -3.23
CA THR A 341 13.72 11.66 -1.99
C THR A 341 13.72 12.59 -0.79
N ALA A 342 14.26 13.80 -0.95
CA ALA A 342 14.37 14.82 0.10
C ALA A 342 13.03 15.21 0.75
N ILE A 343 11.90 15.04 0.05
CA ILE A 343 10.55 15.33 0.56
C ILE A 343 9.60 14.12 0.53
N ARG A 344 10.00 12.98 -0.05
CA ARG A 344 9.15 11.79 -0.26
C ARG A 344 8.39 11.36 0.98
N GLY A 345 9.08 11.20 2.11
CA GLY A 345 8.47 10.82 3.39
C GLY A 345 7.48 11.86 3.93
N MET A 346 7.73 13.16 3.70
CA MET A 346 6.81 14.25 4.08
C MET A 346 5.57 14.27 3.18
N SER A 347 5.73 14.21 1.86
CA SER A 347 4.62 14.22 0.90
C SER A 347 3.71 13.00 1.04
N TYR A 348 4.29 11.82 1.29
CA TYR A 348 3.53 10.63 1.66
C TYR A 348 2.84 10.82 3.02
N GLY A 349 3.55 11.33 4.03
CA GLY A 349 2.98 11.57 5.36
C GLY A 349 1.77 12.49 5.35
N ILE A 350 1.82 13.59 4.59
CA ILE A 350 0.69 14.51 4.38
C ILE A 350 -0.45 13.80 3.63
N SER A 351 -0.15 13.10 2.53
CA SER A 351 -1.18 12.38 1.75
C SER A 351 -1.90 11.33 2.59
N ALA A 352 -1.14 10.53 3.36
CA ALA A 352 -1.65 9.53 4.29
C ALA A 352 -2.45 10.15 5.46
N ALA A 353 -2.07 11.34 5.95
CA ALA A 353 -2.81 12.06 6.99
C ALA A 353 -4.19 12.52 6.49
N PHE A 354 -4.27 13.03 5.25
CA PHE A 354 -5.56 13.29 4.59
C PHE A 354 -6.36 11.99 4.38
N GLY A 355 -5.70 10.87 4.09
CA GLY A 355 -6.29 9.53 4.14
C GLY A 355 -6.96 9.24 5.47
N LYS A 356 -6.24 9.37 6.60
CA LYS A 356 -6.82 9.08 7.93
C LYS A 356 -7.90 10.07 8.37
N ALA A 357 -7.87 11.31 7.89
CA ALA A 357 -9.01 12.22 8.00
C ALA A 357 -10.23 11.70 7.22
N GLY A 358 -10.04 11.22 5.99
CA GLY A 358 -11.07 10.55 5.20
C GLY A 358 -11.67 9.33 5.90
N ALA A 359 -10.81 8.42 6.40
CA ALA A 359 -11.23 7.25 7.19
C ALA A 359 -12.08 7.63 8.42
N ALA A 360 -11.64 8.64 9.18
CA ALA A 360 -12.35 9.09 10.37
C ALA A 360 -13.73 9.67 10.03
N ILE A 361 -13.80 10.61 9.08
CA ILE A 361 -15.07 11.24 8.67
C ILE A 361 -16.01 10.19 8.07
N GLY A 362 -15.52 9.37 7.14
CA GLY A 362 -16.29 8.28 6.53
C GLY A 362 -16.89 7.34 7.56
N THR A 363 -16.13 6.98 8.61
CA THR A 363 -16.58 6.04 9.64
C THR A 363 -17.68 6.65 10.51
N GLN A 364 -17.62 7.95 10.78
CA GLN A 364 -18.64 8.66 11.55
C GLN A 364 -19.93 8.88 10.76
N VAL A 365 -19.87 9.15 9.44
CA VAL A 365 -21.07 9.39 8.62
C VAL A 365 -21.73 8.12 8.10
N PHE A 366 -21.02 6.98 8.07
CA PHE A 366 -21.54 5.72 7.52
C PHE A 366 -22.83 5.26 8.23
N THR A 367 -22.83 5.19 9.56
CA THR A 367 -23.99 4.71 10.32
C THR A 367 -25.21 5.65 10.19
N PRO A 368 -25.09 6.98 10.37
CA PRO A 368 -26.19 7.90 10.08
C PRO A 368 -26.78 7.77 8.66
N ILE A 369 -25.96 7.59 7.63
CA ILE A 369 -26.43 7.41 6.25
C ILE A 369 -27.16 6.07 6.10
N ARG A 370 -26.56 4.98 6.60
CA ARG A 370 -27.15 3.63 6.62
C ARG A 370 -28.51 3.61 7.32
N ASP A 371 -28.64 4.30 8.44
CA ASP A 371 -29.84 4.29 9.28
C ASP A 371 -30.95 5.19 8.70
N ALA A 372 -30.59 6.27 8.00
CA ALA A 372 -31.54 7.18 7.36
C ALA A 372 -32.01 6.73 5.97
N ALA A 373 -31.15 6.07 5.18
CA ALA A 373 -31.42 5.68 3.78
C ALA A 373 -31.38 4.16 3.53
N GLY A 374 -31.21 3.35 4.57
CA GLY A 374 -31.17 1.89 4.53
C GLY A 374 -29.83 1.30 4.08
N PRO A 375 -29.51 0.03 4.40
CA PRO A 375 -28.19 -0.55 4.13
C PRO A 375 -27.74 -0.51 2.65
N ALA A 376 -28.66 -0.71 1.71
CA ALA A 376 -28.37 -0.65 0.28
C ALA A 376 -27.81 0.71 -0.19
N SER A 377 -28.21 1.82 0.47
CA SER A 377 -27.71 3.16 0.15
C SER A 377 -26.20 3.31 0.33
N THR A 378 -25.61 2.53 1.24
CA THR A 378 -24.16 2.59 1.49
C THR A 378 -23.38 2.11 0.27
N PHE A 379 -23.80 1.02 -0.38
CA PHE A 379 -23.17 0.51 -1.61
C PHE A 379 -23.30 1.49 -2.78
N TYR A 380 -24.44 2.18 -2.91
CA TYR A 380 -24.61 3.26 -3.89
C TYR A 380 -23.71 4.47 -3.61
N LEU A 381 -23.56 4.87 -2.34
CA LEU A 381 -22.66 5.95 -1.94
C LEU A 381 -21.20 5.61 -2.27
N LEU A 382 -20.74 4.41 -1.90
CA LEU A 382 -19.37 3.96 -2.17
C LEU A 382 -19.12 3.87 -3.70
N GLY A 383 -20.09 3.38 -4.46
CA GLY A 383 -20.04 3.36 -5.94
C GLY A 383 -20.01 4.77 -6.56
N GLY A 384 -20.81 5.70 -6.05
CA GLY A 384 -20.83 7.10 -6.50
C GLY A 384 -19.54 7.85 -6.19
N LEU A 385 -19.02 7.73 -4.96
CA LEU A 385 -17.74 8.33 -4.56
C LEU A 385 -16.54 7.71 -5.31
N SER A 386 -16.64 6.44 -5.73
CA SER A 386 -15.64 5.81 -6.60
C SER A 386 -15.52 6.47 -7.98
N VAL A 387 -16.56 7.16 -8.48
CA VAL A 387 -16.48 7.99 -9.70
C VAL A 387 -15.57 9.20 -9.47
N LEU A 388 -15.66 9.84 -8.30
CA LEU A 388 -14.76 10.93 -7.92
C LEU A 388 -13.31 10.42 -7.75
N GLY A 389 -13.14 9.23 -7.15
CA GLY A 389 -11.85 8.54 -7.05
C GLY A 389 -11.20 8.31 -8.42
N ALA A 390 -11.96 7.77 -9.39
CA ALA A 390 -11.49 7.62 -10.77
C ALA A 390 -11.14 8.96 -11.44
N GLY A 391 -11.94 10.01 -11.21
CA GLY A 391 -11.68 11.37 -11.71
C GLY A 391 -10.39 11.99 -11.16
N ILE A 392 -10.11 11.84 -9.86
CA ILE A 392 -8.85 12.30 -9.25
C ILE A 392 -7.66 11.53 -9.84
N TYR A 393 -7.80 10.21 -10.00
CA TYR A 393 -6.77 9.40 -10.67
C TYR A 393 -6.54 9.82 -12.13
N TRP A 394 -7.58 10.26 -12.86
CA TRP A 394 -7.42 10.80 -14.21
C TRP A 394 -6.59 12.09 -14.25
N LEU A 395 -6.63 12.91 -13.19
CA LEU A 395 -5.85 14.15 -13.07
C LEU A 395 -4.40 13.94 -12.58
N LEU A 396 -4.11 12.79 -11.95
CA LEU A 396 -2.75 12.45 -11.50
C LEU A 396 -1.82 12.11 -12.69
N PRO A 397 -0.51 12.42 -12.60
CA PRO A 397 0.50 11.89 -13.52
C PRO A 397 0.71 10.38 -13.32
N GLU A 398 1.22 9.70 -14.35
CA GLU A 398 1.68 8.30 -14.22
C GLU A 398 3.05 8.27 -13.51
N GLY A 399 3.24 7.30 -12.60
CA GLY A 399 4.43 7.19 -11.76
C GLY A 399 5.44 6.13 -12.21
N ARG A 400 5.04 5.18 -13.08
CA ARG A 400 5.89 4.04 -13.49
C ARG A 400 7.18 4.48 -14.15
N ASP A 401 7.08 5.42 -15.08
CA ASP A 401 8.16 5.76 -16.02
C ASP A 401 9.01 6.96 -15.52
N ILE A 402 8.93 7.27 -14.21
CA ILE A 402 9.75 8.30 -13.54
C ILE A 402 11.05 7.65 -13.03
N ASP A 403 12.20 8.20 -13.41
CA ASP A 403 13.47 7.91 -12.74
C ASP A 403 13.59 8.77 -11.45
N LEU A 404 13.79 8.13 -10.31
CA LEU A 404 13.84 8.82 -9.01
C LEU A 404 15.11 9.66 -8.83
N GLY A 405 16.23 9.27 -9.46
CA GLY A 405 17.48 10.02 -9.46
C GLY A 405 17.41 11.27 -10.33
N VAL A 406 16.73 11.19 -11.49
CA VAL A 406 16.53 12.34 -12.39
C VAL A 406 15.51 13.34 -11.81
N GLU A 407 14.44 12.88 -11.15
CA GLU A 407 13.55 13.80 -10.41
C GLU A 407 14.31 14.48 -9.25
N ASP A 408 15.18 13.76 -8.51
CA ASP A 408 16.04 14.32 -7.47
C ASP A 408 17.02 15.39 -8.00
N GLU A 409 17.72 15.12 -9.11
CA GLU A 409 18.62 16.10 -9.73
C GLU A 409 17.85 17.33 -10.23
N SER A 410 16.76 17.12 -10.96
CA SER A 410 15.94 18.21 -11.50
C SER A 410 15.30 19.06 -10.38
N PHE A 411 15.06 18.50 -9.19
CA PHE A 411 14.65 19.23 -8.01
C PHE A 411 15.78 20.10 -7.45
N GLY A 412 17.00 19.58 -7.39
CA GLY A 412 18.19 20.35 -6.99
C GLY A 412 18.52 21.51 -7.94
N ILE A 413 18.35 21.32 -9.26
CA ILE A 413 18.49 22.38 -10.26
C ILE A 413 17.44 23.48 -10.03
N TYR A 414 16.18 23.10 -9.78
CA TYR A 414 15.10 24.04 -9.50
C TYR A 414 15.31 24.83 -8.20
N LEU A 415 15.72 24.18 -7.10
CA LEU A 415 16.01 24.88 -5.85
C LEU A 415 17.12 25.92 -6.02
N LYS A 416 18.20 25.59 -6.73
CA LYS A 416 19.26 26.55 -7.08
C LYS A 416 18.76 27.68 -7.98
N GLY A 417 17.91 27.38 -8.96
CA GLY A 417 17.32 28.37 -9.86
C GLY A 417 16.36 29.36 -9.17
N GLU A 418 15.70 28.94 -8.09
CA GLU A 418 14.87 29.80 -7.22
C GLU A 418 15.68 30.46 -6.08
N GLY A 419 17.01 30.33 -6.08
CA GLY A 419 17.91 31.01 -5.12
C GLY A 419 18.06 30.34 -3.74
N TRP A 420 17.77 29.04 -3.60
CA TRP A 420 18.00 28.31 -2.35
C TRP A 420 19.45 27.80 -2.26
N GLU A 421 20.22 28.36 -1.32
CA GLU A 421 21.65 28.09 -1.13
C GLU A 421 21.96 26.84 -0.27
N GLY A 422 20.94 26.09 0.14
CA GLY A 422 21.11 24.91 0.97
C GLY A 422 21.81 23.74 0.26
N LYS A 423 22.32 22.80 1.06
CA LYS A 423 22.83 21.51 0.58
C LYS A 423 21.75 20.44 0.78
N MET A 424 21.50 19.64 -0.26
CA MET A 424 20.85 18.34 -0.14
C MET A 424 21.90 17.25 0.03
#